data_AF-A0A353Y5I4-F1
#
_entry.id   AF-A0A353Y5I4-F1
#
_cell.length_a   1.000
_cell.length_b   1.000
_cell.length_c   1.000
_cell.angle_alpha   90.00
_cell.angle_beta   90.00
_cell.angle_gamma   90.00
#
_symmetry.space_group_name_H-M   'P 1'
#
loop_
_entity.id
_entity.type
_entity.pdbx_description
1 polymer ?
#
loop_
_entity_poly.entity_id
_entity_poly.type
_entity_poly.pdbx_seq_one_letter_code
_entity_poly.pdbx_strand_id
1 'polypeptide(L)'
;MHDILEQLEKKRAAARLGGGEKRIAAQHAKGKLTARERLEVLLDEGTFEEWDMFVEHRCVDFGMDENKIPGDGVVTGYGMINGRLVFVYSQDFTVFGGALSEAHAEKICKILDQAMKVGAPVIGLNDSGGARIQEGVASLGGYAEVFQRNVLASGVVPQISLIMGPCAGGAVYSPAMTDFIFM
;
A
#
# COMPACT_ATOMS: atom_id res chain seq x y z
N MET A 1 16.90 25.34 -11.08
CA MET A 1 15.52 24.81 -11.27
C MET A 1 15.50 23.54 -12.10
N HIS A 2 16.19 23.49 -13.26
CA HIS A 2 16.26 22.28 -14.09
C HIS A 2 16.85 21.05 -13.37
N ASP A 3 17.96 21.22 -12.65
CA ASP A 3 18.60 20.15 -11.86
C ASP A 3 17.70 19.56 -10.75
N ILE A 4 16.93 20.41 -10.05
CA ILE A 4 15.98 19.96 -9.02
C ILE A 4 14.87 19.09 -9.62
N LEU A 5 14.37 19.46 -10.81
CA LEU A 5 13.36 18.68 -11.52
C LEU A 5 13.92 17.33 -11.97
N GLU A 6 15.15 17.30 -12.47
CA GLU A 6 15.82 16.06 -12.86
C GLU A 6 16.04 15.13 -11.65
N GLN A 7 16.46 15.69 -10.51
CA GLN A 7 16.61 14.92 -9.27
C GLN A 7 15.27 14.36 -8.77
N LEU A 8 14.19 15.13 -8.88
CA LEU A 8 12.85 14.68 -8.53
C LEU A 8 12.40 13.52 -9.43
N GLU A 9 12.61 13.61 -10.74
CA GLU A 9 12.27 12.53 -11.68
C GLU A 9 13.09 11.26 -11.41
N LYS A 10 14.38 11.38 -11.07
CA LYS A 10 15.20 10.24 -10.64
C LYS A 10 14.64 9.57 -9.39
N LYS A 11 14.20 10.36 -8.39
CA LYS A 11 13.56 9.82 -7.17
C LYS A 11 12.23 9.14 -7.48
N ARG A 12 11.41 9.71 -8.36
CA ARG A 12 10.14 9.10 -8.80
C ARG A 12 10.38 7.77 -9.51
N ALA A 13 11.36 7.73 -10.41
CA ALA A 13 11.73 6.50 -11.11
C ALA A 13 12.19 5.42 -10.13
N ALA A 14 13.03 5.76 -9.16
CA ALA A 14 13.48 4.84 -8.11
C ALA A 14 12.31 4.31 -7.26
N ALA A 15 11.38 5.18 -6.83
CA ALA A 15 10.21 4.78 -6.06
C ALA A 15 9.25 3.87 -6.86
N ARG A 16 9.12 4.10 -8.16
CA ARG A 16 8.29 3.27 -9.06
C ARG A 16 8.86 1.87 -9.28
N LEU A 17 10.18 1.70 -9.16
CA LEU A 17 10.84 0.40 -9.28
C LEU A 17 10.59 -0.53 -8.09
N GLY A 18 10.10 -0.01 -6.95
CA GLY A 18 9.80 -0.82 -5.75
C GLY A 18 10.99 -1.68 -5.33
N GLY A 19 10.80 -3.00 -5.28
CA GLY A 19 11.85 -3.98 -4.95
C GLY A 19 12.90 -4.22 -6.04
N GLY A 20 12.85 -3.49 -7.14
CA GLY A 20 13.77 -3.57 -8.28
C GLY A 20 13.36 -4.58 -9.35
N GLU A 21 13.95 -4.43 -10.54
CA GLU A 21 13.59 -5.17 -11.76
C GLU A 21 13.59 -6.70 -11.57
N LYS A 22 14.57 -7.23 -10.84
CA LYS A 22 14.66 -8.68 -10.58
C LYS A 22 13.44 -9.20 -9.81
N ARG A 23 12.94 -8.43 -8.84
CA ARG A 23 11.77 -8.83 -8.03
C ARG A 23 10.47 -8.61 -8.80
N ILE A 24 10.38 -7.56 -9.61
CA ILE A 24 9.28 -7.34 -10.55
C ILE A 24 9.18 -8.51 -11.53
N ALA A 25 10.28 -8.89 -12.19
CA ALA A 25 10.30 -10.03 -13.11
C ALA A 25 9.90 -11.34 -12.42
N ALA A 26 10.32 -11.56 -11.17
CA ALA A 26 9.91 -12.72 -10.39
C ALA A 26 8.41 -12.69 -10.00
N GLN A 27 7.82 -11.52 -9.82
CA GLN A 27 6.38 -11.35 -9.58
C GLN A 27 5.59 -11.68 -10.87
N HIS A 28 6.02 -11.13 -12.01
CA HIS A 28 5.42 -11.42 -13.32
C HIS A 28 5.55 -12.89 -13.72
N ALA A 29 6.69 -13.54 -13.44
CA ALA A 29 6.88 -14.96 -13.70
C ALA A 29 5.91 -15.87 -12.93
N LYS A 30 5.31 -15.37 -11.85
CA LYS A 30 4.24 -16.05 -11.09
C LYS A 30 2.84 -15.75 -11.63
N GLY A 31 2.72 -15.05 -12.75
CA GLY A 31 1.44 -14.62 -13.32
C GLY A 31 0.76 -13.48 -12.55
N LYS A 32 1.52 -12.72 -11.75
CA LYS A 32 0.98 -11.64 -10.93
C LYS A 32 1.44 -10.28 -11.45
N LEU A 33 0.53 -9.31 -11.41
CA LEU A 33 0.85 -7.90 -11.60
C LEU A 33 1.57 -7.33 -10.36
N THR A 34 2.34 -6.26 -10.55
CA THR A 34 2.87 -5.41 -9.49
C THR A 34 1.78 -4.56 -8.84
N ALA A 35 2.08 -3.92 -7.71
CA ALA A 35 1.13 -3.04 -7.02
C ALA A 35 0.59 -1.91 -7.91
N ARG A 36 1.45 -1.28 -8.73
CA ARG A 36 1.08 -0.15 -9.58
C ARG A 36 0.30 -0.59 -10.82
N GLU A 37 0.71 -1.68 -11.46
CA GLU A 37 -0.04 -2.25 -12.60
C GLU A 37 -1.46 -2.66 -12.20
N ARG A 38 -1.67 -3.15 -10.96
CA ARG A 38 -3.02 -3.44 -10.45
C ARG A 38 -3.89 -2.19 -10.36
N LEU A 39 -3.32 -1.06 -9.94
CA LEU A 39 -4.03 0.21 -9.86
C LEU A 39 -4.34 0.77 -11.26
N GLU A 40 -3.42 0.64 -12.21
CA GLU A 40 -3.62 1.03 -13.61
C GLU A 40 -4.76 0.26 -14.27
N VAL A 41 -4.95 -1.02 -13.92
CA VAL A 41 -6.07 -1.83 -14.41
C VAL A 41 -7.39 -1.48 -13.70
N LEU A 42 -7.34 -1.18 -12.41
CA LEU A 42 -8.53 -0.97 -11.58
C LEU A 42 -9.16 0.42 -11.80
N LEU A 43 -8.33 1.45 -11.94
CA LEU A 43 -8.75 2.85 -11.96
C LEU A 43 -8.92 3.35 -13.40
N ASP A 44 -9.76 4.37 -13.57
CA ASP A 44 -9.90 5.08 -14.83
C ASP A 44 -8.55 5.70 -15.24
N GLU A 45 -8.20 5.59 -16.52
CA GLU A 45 -6.90 6.01 -17.05
C GLU A 45 -6.59 7.48 -16.71
N GLY A 46 -5.38 7.73 -16.21
CA GLY A 46 -4.90 9.08 -15.88
C GLY A 46 -5.52 9.71 -14.61
N THR A 47 -6.30 8.96 -13.83
CA THR A 47 -6.96 9.51 -12.63
C THR A 47 -6.24 9.23 -11.31
N PHE A 48 -5.27 8.32 -11.31
CA PHE A 48 -4.57 7.93 -10.09
C PHE A 48 -3.64 9.04 -9.59
N GLU A 49 -3.94 9.56 -8.41
CA GLU A 49 -3.14 10.55 -7.68
C GLU A 49 -2.49 9.89 -6.46
N GLU A 50 -1.19 9.64 -6.57
CA GLU A 50 -0.43 8.95 -5.54
C GLU A 50 0.00 9.88 -4.40
N TRP A 51 -0.16 9.39 -3.17
CA TRP A 51 0.34 10.04 -1.97
C TRP A 51 1.49 9.27 -1.34
N ASP A 52 2.37 10.02 -0.67
CA ASP A 52 3.42 9.48 0.19
C ASP A 52 4.36 8.50 -0.56
N MET A 53 4.58 8.75 -1.86
CA MET A 53 5.49 7.98 -2.74
C MET A 53 6.91 7.89 -2.18
N PHE A 54 7.37 8.94 -1.49
CA PHE A 54 8.74 9.05 -0.98
C PHE A 54 8.89 8.68 0.50
N VAL A 55 7.83 8.23 1.17
CA VAL A 55 7.91 7.81 2.57
C VAL A 55 8.74 6.54 2.68
N GLU A 56 9.62 6.51 3.67
CA GLU A 56 10.48 5.37 4.02
C GLU A 56 10.27 5.02 5.49
N HIS A 57 10.49 3.77 5.87
CA HIS A 57 10.45 3.39 7.28
C HIS A 57 11.56 4.09 8.08
N ARG A 58 11.33 4.20 9.38
CA ARG A 58 12.25 4.85 10.34
C ARG A 58 13.03 3.86 11.21
N CYS A 59 12.79 2.56 11.01
CA CYS A 59 13.49 1.49 11.73
C CYS A 59 15.00 1.47 11.45
N VAL A 60 15.78 1.28 12.50
CA VAL A 60 17.25 1.11 12.49
C VAL A 60 17.69 -0.26 13.01
N ASP A 61 16.74 -1.09 13.44
CA ASP A 61 17.03 -2.42 13.97
C ASP A 61 17.34 -3.40 12.82
N PHE A 62 18.11 -4.44 13.13
CA PHE A 62 18.42 -5.54 12.20
C PHE A 62 18.98 -5.09 10.82
N GLY A 63 19.69 -3.95 10.77
CA GLY A 63 20.29 -3.40 9.54
C GLY A 63 19.27 -2.78 8.56
N MET A 64 18.07 -2.45 9.03
CA MET A 64 17.04 -1.82 8.19
C MET A 64 17.46 -0.42 7.74
N ASP A 65 18.30 0.29 8.48
CA ASP A 65 18.79 1.64 8.12
C ASP A 65 19.57 1.68 6.81
N GLU A 66 20.25 0.59 6.45
CA GLU A 66 21.01 0.43 5.20
C GLU A 66 20.12 0.13 3.98
N ASN A 67 18.87 -0.25 4.19
CA ASN A 67 17.97 -0.69 3.13
C ASN A 67 16.61 0.00 3.25
N LYS A 68 16.51 1.20 2.68
CA LYS A 68 15.28 1.98 2.61
C LYS A 68 14.74 2.01 1.20
N ILE A 69 13.47 1.63 1.06
CA ILE A 69 12.78 1.63 -0.22
C ILE A 69 11.63 2.64 -0.14
N PRO A 70 11.63 3.69 -0.98
CA PRO A 70 10.53 4.66 -1.04
C PRO A 70 9.17 4.00 -1.26
N GLY A 71 8.16 4.52 -0.57
CA GLY A 71 6.81 3.99 -0.55
C GLY A 71 6.57 2.97 0.56
N ASP A 72 7.64 2.38 1.12
CA ASP A 72 7.62 1.42 2.24
C ASP A 72 6.73 0.18 2.03
N GLY A 73 6.61 -0.25 0.77
CA GLY A 73 5.90 -1.46 0.37
C GLY A 73 4.39 -1.33 0.26
N VAL A 74 3.86 -0.10 0.19
CA VAL A 74 2.47 0.16 -0.19
C VAL A 74 2.35 1.40 -1.06
N VAL A 75 1.58 1.28 -2.13
CA VAL A 75 1.19 2.39 -3.00
C VAL A 75 -0.19 2.86 -2.54
N THR A 76 -0.34 4.14 -2.25
CA THR A 76 -1.56 4.72 -1.65
C THR A 76 -1.99 5.95 -2.41
N GLY A 77 -3.29 6.18 -2.55
CA GLY A 77 -3.80 7.38 -3.17
C GLY A 77 -5.30 7.33 -3.41
N TYR A 78 -5.75 8.10 -4.37
CA TYR A 78 -7.12 8.06 -4.84
C TYR A 78 -7.15 8.10 -6.37
N GLY A 79 -8.30 7.74 -6.93
CA GLY A 79 -8.56 7.84 -8.37
C GLY A 79 -10.05 7.76 -8.63
N MET A 80 -10.41 7.42 -9.86
CA MET A 80 -11.81 7.23 -10.24
C MET A 80 -12.05 5.80 -10.73
N ILE A 81 -13.26 5.29 -10.49
CA ILE A 81 -13.78 4.09 -11.14
C ILE A 81 -15.14 4.47 -11.73
N ASN A 82 -15.25 4.42 -13.06
CA ASN A 82 -16.43 4.89 -13.77
C ASN A 82 -16.81 6.34 -13.38
N GLY A 83 -15.82 7.22 -13.26
CA GLY A 83 -15.96 8.61 -12.88
C GLY A 83 -16.29 8.87 -11.40
N ARG A 84 -16.28 7.83 -10.55
CA ARG A 84 -16.58 7.95 -9.12
C ARG A 84 -15.30 7.90 -8.30
N LEU A 85 -15.12 8.88 -7.42
CA LEU A 85 -13.97 8.94 -6.51
C LEU A 85 -13.86 7.68 -5.64
N VAL A 86 -12.68 7.08 -5.63
CA VAL A 86 -12.33 5.96 -4.74
C VAL A 86 -10.95 6.17 -4.16
N PHE A 87 -10.78 5.74 -2.92
CA PHE A 87 -9.49 5.68 -2.23
C PHE A 87 -8.93 4.27 -2.34
N VAL A 88 -7.61 4.16 -2.52
CA VAL A 88 -6.96 2.88 -2.76
C VAL A 88 -5.64 2.76 -2.01
N TYR A 89 -5.35 1.53 -1.60
CA TYR A 89 -3.99 1.12 -1.25
C TYR A 89 -3.69 -0.22 -1.93
N SER A 90 -2.48 -0.37 -2.46
CA SER A 90 -2.00 -1.61 -3.07
C SER A 90 -0.64 -1.98 -2.51
N GLN A 91 -0.56 -3.13 -1.86
CA GLN A 91 0.66 -3.63 -1.25
C GLN A 91 1.62 -4.16 -2.31
N ASP A 92 2.89 -3.81 -2.18
CA ASP A 92 3.95 -4.21 -3.09
C ASP A 92 4.78 -5.35 -2.50
N PHE A 93 4.48 -6.58 -2.93
CA PHE A 93 5.19 -7.77 -2.49
C PHE A 93 6.69 -7.76 -2.85
N THR A 94 7.10 -6.96 -3.84
CA THR A 94 8.51 -6.84 -4.19
C THR A 94 9.32 -6.12 -3.10
N VAL A 95 8.67 -5.32 -2.24
CA VAL A 95 9.30 -4.55 -1.17
C VAL A 95 9.07 -5.25 0.16
N PHE A 96 10.13 -5.82 0.75
CA PHE A 96 10.09 -6.59 2.00
C PHE A 96 8.98 -7.68 2.06
N GLY A 97 8.58 -8.25 0.92
CA GLY A 97 7.47 -9.22 0.88
C GLY A 97 6.10 -8.60 1.18
N GLY A 98 5.93 -7.29 0.95
CA GLY A 98 4.73 -6.54 1.30
C GLY A 98 4.49 -6.44 2.81
N ALA A 99 5.49 -6.75 3.64
CA ALA A 99 5.35 -6.78 5.09
C ALA A 99 5.06 -5.38 5.64
N LEU A 100 4.03 -5.29 6.48
CA LEU A 100 3.55 -4.05 7.07
C LEU A 100 4.51 -3.56 8.15
N SER A 101 4.98 -2.34 8.00
CA SER A 101 5.74 -1.53 8.96
C SER A 101 4.86 -0.44 9.57
N GLU A 102 5.41 0.32 10.51
CA GLU A 102 4.75 1.52 11.05
C GLU A 102 4.43 2.53 9.95
N ALA A 103 5.41 2.92 9.12
CA ALA A 103 5.19 3.93 8.07
C ALA A 103 4.26 3.43 6.95
N HIS A 104 4.30 2.14 6.62
CA HIS A 104 3.31 1.51 5.73
C HIS A 104 1.90 1.60 6.31
N ALA A 105 1.70 1.30 7.59
CA ALA A 105 0.41 1.43 8.25
C ALA A 105 -0.07 2.89 8.28
N GLU A 106 0.80 3.85 8.63
CA GLU A 106 0.47 5.28 8.62
C GLU A 106 -0.10 5.72 7.27
N LYS A 107 0.47 5.24 6.16
CA LYS A 107 -0.03 5.51 4.81
C LYS A 107 -1.43 4.93 4.59
N ILE A 108 -1.67 3.68 4.97
CA ILE A 108 -3.00 3.06 4.86
C ILE A 108 -4.03 3.78 5.74
N CYS A 109 -3.66 4.11 6.97
CA CYS A 109 -4.48 4.87 7.90
C CYS A 109 -4.90 6.21 7.30
N LYS A 110 -3.98 6.93 6.67
CA LYS A 110 -4.28 8.20 5.98
C LYS A 110 -5.31 8.03 4.87
N ILE A 111 -5.24 6.95 4.09
CA ILE A 111 -6.22 6.64 3.03
C ILE A 111 -7.60 6.37 3.63
N LEU A 112 -7.70 5.55 4.69
CA LEU A 112 -8.95 5.28 5.39
C LEU A 112 -9.54 6.57 5.97
N ASP A 113 -8.71 7.39 6.61
CA ASP A 113 -9.14 8.65 7.22
C ASP A 113 -9.67 9.66 6.18
N GLN A 114 -9.00 9.79 5.03
CA GLN A 114 -9.46 10.69 3.97
C GLN A 114 -10.73 10.18 3.29
N ALA A 115 -10.84 8.87 3.08
CA ALA A 115 -12.03 8.28 2.50
C ALA A 115 -13.27 8.49 3.39
N MET A 116 -13.13 8.24 4.70
CA MET A 116 -14.19 8.54 5.67
C MET A 116 -14.54 10.03 5.69
N LYS A 117 -13.55 10.91 5.62
CA LYS A 117 -13.75 12.36 5.65
C LYS A 117 -14.61 12.87 4.49
N VAL A 118 -14.45 12.31 3.30
CA VAL A 118 -15.19 12.75 2.10
C VAL A 118 -16.34 11.82 1.71
N GLY A 119 -16.54 10.71 2.44
CA GLY A 119 -17.61 9.74 2.17
C GLY A 119 -17.38 8.91 0.89
N ALA A 120 -16.13 8.57 0.57
CA ALA A 120 -15.77 7.79 -0.62
C ALA A 120 -15.38 6.34 -0.27
N PRO A 121 -15.61 5.35 -1.17
CA PRO A 121 -15.19 3.97 -0.96
C PRO A 121 -13.68 3.81 -0.81
N VAL A 122 -13.26 2.75 -0.10
CA VAL A 122 -11.86 2.33 0.00
C VAL A 122 -11.69 0.93 -0.57
N ILE A 123 -10.68 0.74 -1.43
CA ILE A 123 -10.30 -0.56 -1.98
C ILE A 123 -8.87 -0.91 -1.58
N GLY A 124 -8.70 -2.01 -0.85
CA GLY A 124 -7.41 -2.56 -0.46
C GLY A 124 -6.98 -3.72 -1.35
N LEU A 125 -5.82 -3.61 -2.00
CA LEU A 125 -5.22 -4.66 -2.82
C LEU A 125 -4.07 -5.30 -2.03
N ASN A 126 -4.35 -6.49 -1.49
CA ASN A 126 -3.55 -7.09 -0.43
C ASN A 126 -2.62 -8.17 -0.99
N ASP A 127 -1.34 -8.03 -0.68
CA ASP A 127 -0.25 -8.93 -1.09
C ASP A 127 0.91 -8.74 -0.11
N SER A 128 0.76 -9.34 1.08
CA SER A 128 1.62 -9.12 2.24
C SER A 128 1.96 -10.42 2.97
N GLY A 129 3.25 -10.58 3.26
CA GLY A 129 3.78 -11.62 4.14
C GLY A 129 3.42 -11.46 5.62
N GLY A 130 2.70 -10.40 6.02
CA GLY A 130 2.29 -10.15 7.41
C GLY A 130 2.99 -8.95 8.05
N ALA A 131 3.29 -9.05 9.34
CA ALA A 131 4.02 -8.03 10.08
C ALA A 131 5.50 -7.99 9.68
N ARG A 132 6.08 -6.81 9.56
CA ARG A 132 7.54 -6.66 9.42
C ARG A 132 8.20 -6.95 10.76
N ILE A 133 8.71 -8.18 10.91
CA ILE A 133 9.30 -8.69 12.15
C ILE A 133 10.42 -7.78 12.67
N GLN A 134 11.20 -7.18 11.77
CA GLN A 134 12.31 -6.28 12.09
C GLN A 134 11.86 -5.03 12.86
N GLU A 135 10.61 -4.59 12.70
CA GLU A 135 10.05 -3.43 13.42
C GLU A 135 9.30 -3.82 14.71
N GLY A 136 9.18 -5.12 14.97
CA GLY A 136 8.58 -5.66 16.20
C GLY A 136 7.21 -5.07 16.53
N VAL A 137 7.10 -4.48 17.72
CA VAL A 137 5.84 -3.96 18.26
C VAL A 137 5.29 -2.77 17.47
N ALA A 138 6.12 -2.01 16.76
CA ALA A 138 5.66 -0.88 15.95
C ALA A 138 4.80 -1.36 14.78
N SER A 139 5.19 -2.47 14.13
CA SER A 139 4.39 -3.13 13.10
C SER A 139 3.05 -3.63 13.64
N LEU A 140 3.03 -4.19 14.86
CA LEU A 140 1.79 -4.64 15.50
C LEU A 140 0.88 -3.48 15.90
N GLY A 141 1.44 -2.37 16.38
CA GLY A 141 0.71 -1.13 16.60
C GLY A 141 0.09 -0.59 15.32
N GLY A 142 0.85 -0.62 14.21
CA GLY A 142 0.34 -0.26 12.88
C GLY A 142 -0.87 -1.09 12.45
N TYR A 143 -0.87 -2.41 12.73
CA TYR A 143 -2.05 -3.24 12.49
C TYR A 143 -3.25 -2.78 13.32
N ALA A 144 -3.07 -2.52 14.62
CA ALA A 144 -4.15 -2.07 15.49
C ALA A 144 -4.79 -0.77 14.98
N GLU A 145 -3.97 0.19 14.51
CA GLU A 145 -4.42 1.45 13.94
C GLU A 145 -5.22 1.26 12.64
N VAL A 146 -4.80 0.34 11.76
CA VAL A 146 -5.55 0.00 10.54
C VAL A 146 -6.88 -0.67 10.89
N PHE A 147 -6.87 -1.65 11.80
CA PHE A 147 -8.08 -2.36 12.20
C PHE A 147 -9.11 -1.43 12.86
N GLN A 148 -8.64 -0.52 13.72
CA GLN A 148 -9.53 0.46 14.34
C GLN A 148 -10.22 1.32 13.28
N ARG A 149 -9.50 1.75 12.23
CA ARG A 149 -10.10 2.51 11.12
C ARG A 149 -11.05 1.67 10.27
N ASN A 150 -10.77 0.38 10.07
CA ASN A 150 -11.74 -0.50 9.41
C ASN A 150 -13.06 -0.58 10.18
N VAL A 151 -13.00 -0.70 11.51
CA VAL A 151 -14.19 -0.70 12.37
C VAL A 151 -14.91 0.65 12.33
N LEU A 152 -14.19 1.76 12.38
CA LEU A 152 -14.79 3.10 12.32
C LEU A 152 -15.44 3.39 10.96
N ALA A 153 -14.87 2.88 9.87
CA ALA A 153 -15.41 3.00 8.52
C ALA A 153 -16.57 2.04 8.23
N SER A 154 -16.74 0.99 9.06
CA SER A 154 -17.74 -0.07 8.86
C SER A 154 -19.15 0.50 8.85
N GLY A 155 -19.87 0.32 7.74
CA GLY A 155 -21.21 0.87 7.54
C GLY A 155 -21.25 2.38 7.24
N VAL A 156 -20.10 3.05 7.12
CA VAL A 156 -19.99 4.48 6.79
C VAL A 156 -19.58 4.67 5.33
N VAL A 157 -18.49 4.03 4.91
CA VAL A 157 -18.05 3.98 3.51
C VAL A 157 -17.86 2.53 3.08
N PRO A 158 -18.12 2.16 1.81
CA PRO A 158 -17.85 0.81 1.34
C PRO A 158 -16.36 0.48 1.41
N GLN A 159 -16.04 -0.64 2.04
CA GLN A 159 -14.69 -1.17 2.17
C GLN A 159 -14.59 -2.49 1.40
N ILE A 160 -13.70 -2.55 0.41
CA ILE A 160 -13.51 -3.74 -0.44
C ILE A 160 -12.07 -4.21 -0.32
N SER A 161 -11.86 -5.50 -0.14
CA SER A 161 -10.55 -6.14 -0.12
C SER A 161 -10.38 -7.09 -1.30
N LEU A 162 -9.27 -6.94 -2.02
CA LEU A 162 -8.82 -7.84 -3.07
C LEU A 162 -7.57 -8.58 -2.60
N ILE A 163 -7.62 -9.90 -2.48
CA ILE A 163 -6.46 -10.71 -2.07
C ILE A 163 -5.71 -11.14 -3.32
N MET A 164 -4.59 -10.46 -3.59
CA MET A 164 -3.82 -10.61 -4.83
C MET A 164 -2.50 -11.39 -4.62
N GLY A 165 -2.29 -11.92 -3.42
CA GLY A 165 -1.20 -12.81 -3.08
C GLY A 165 -1.25 -13.29 -1.64
N PRO A 166 -0.11 -13.70 -1.04
CA PRO A 166 -0.10 -14.07 0.36
C PRO A 166 -0.69 -12.97 1.22
N CYS A 167 -1.49 -13.37 2.21
CA CYS A 167 -2.04 -12.50 3.23
C CYS A 167 -1.94 -13.30 4.53
N ALA A 168 -0.83 -13.13 5.26
CA ALA A 168 -0.46 -14.04 6.34
C ALA A 168 -0.54 -13.37 7.73
N GLY A 169 -0.97 -14.13 8.73
CA GLY A 169 -1.01 -13.67 10.12
C GLY A 169 -1.94 -12.48 10.31
N GLY A 170 -1.45 -11.40 10.93
CA GLY A 170 -2.25 -10.19 11.19
C GLY A 170 -2.84 -9.54 9.93
N ALA A 171 -2.22 -9.72 8.77
CA ALA A 171 -2.67 -9.13 7.51
C ALA A 171 -4.11 -9.51 7.13
N VAL A 172 -4.62 -10.66 7.56
CA VAL A 172 -5.96 -11.15 7.19
C VAL A 172 -7.10 -10.46 7.93
N TYR A 173 -6.82 -9.83 9.07
CA TYR A 173 -7.88 -9.29 9.92
C TYR A 173 -8.47 -7.98 9.37
N SER A 174 -7.67 -7.14 8.70
CA SER A 174 -8.20 -5.95 8.03
C SER A 174 -9.22 -6.36 6.93
N PRO A 175 -8.89 -7.29 6.01
CA PRO A 175 -9.87 -7.85 5.07
C PRO A 175 -11.12 -8.42 5.72
N ALA A 176 -10.96 -9.19 6.80
CA ALA A 176 -12.08 -9.78 7.52
C ALA A 176 -13.04 -8.74 8.13
N MET A 177 -12.58 -7.49 8.32
CA MET A 177 -13.40 -6.38 8.80
C MET A 177 -13.96 -5.52 7.66
N THR A 178 -13.59 -5.76 6.40
CA THR A 178 -14.16 -5.08 5.23
C THR A 178 -15.46 -5.75 4.77
N ASP A 179 -16.27 -5.04 3.97
CA ASP A 179 -17.60 -5.51 3.58
C ASP A 179 -17.56 -6.66 2.58
N PHE A 180 -16.58 -6.63 1.66
CA PHE A 180 -16.43 -7.64 0.60
C PHE A 180 -14.97 -8.05 0.42
N ILE A 181 -14.76 -9.37 0.25
CA ILE A 181 -13.46 -9.96 -0.02
C ILE A 181 -13.53 -10.72 -1.35
N PHE A 182 -12.64 -10.38 -2.28
CA PHE A 182 -12.42 -11.13 -3.52
C PHE A 182 -11.04 -11.80 -3.47
N MET A 183 -10.98 -13.07 -3.87
CA MET A 183 -9.77 -13.91 -3.87
C MET A 183 -9.63 -14.66 -5.19
#